data_AF-A0A5J9WP16-F1
#
_entry.id   AF-A0A5J9WP16-F1
#
_cell.length_a   1.000
_cell.length_b   1.000
_cell.length_c   1.000
_cell.angle_alpha   90.00
_cell.angle_beta   90.00
_cell.angle_gamma   90.00
#
_symmetry.space_group_name_H-M   'P 1'
#
loop_
_entity.id
_entity.type
_entity.pdbx_description
1 polymer ?
#
loop_
_entity_poly.entity_id
_entity_poly.type
_entity_poly.pdbx_seq_one_letter_code
_entity_poly.pdbx_strand_id
1 'polypeptide(L)'
;LLLYMCRAYGSGKEDIPLCDVPGFEDCRMKLLRHVSFVDCPVHDILMATMLNGAAIMDGALFLIAANEICPQPQTSEHLAAVEIMRLQHIIILQDKIYLIQKVAAMNEHEALQKFMKVTIAQGAPVVPISAQLKYNIDGVLRVNQRIEVCPGIVMKDERLIGVGTTMDPTLTRADRLVSQVLGEVGSLPDVFIELEVTGVRTSETERASRVSKLAKAEILMVNIGSMSTGSRVVAVKNDLAKLQLTSSGCTS
;
A
#
# COMPACT_ATOMS: atom_id res chain seq x y z
N LEU A 1 -22.45 -8.56 -26.48
CA LEU A 1 -21.31 -8.75 -25.56
C LEU A 1 -20.11 -7.98 -26.13
N LEU A 2 -19.87 -6.74 -25.67
CA LEU A 2 -18.60 -6.06 -25.95
C LEU A 2 -17.52 -6.75 -25.10
N LEU A 3 -16.69 -7.58 -25.73
CA LEU A 3 -15.42 -8.01 -25.14
C LEU A 3 -14.52 -6.78 -25.12
N TYR A 4 -14.55 -6.01 -24.03
CA TYR A 4 -13.53 -5.00 -23.77
C TYR A 4 -12.22 -5.75 -23.49
N MET A 5 -11.45 -6.05 -24.54
CA MET A 5 -10.08 -6.53 -24.40
C MET A 5 -9.23 -5.35 -23.90
N CYS A 6 -8.98 -5.35 -22.60
CA CYS A 6 -8.13 -4.37 -21.96
C CYS A 6 -6.73 -4.97 -21.86
N ARG A 7 -5.72 -4.18 -22.19
CA ARG A 7 -4.32 -4.62 -22.14
C ARG A 7 -3.52 -3.61 -21.34
N ALA A 8 -2.68 -4.10 -20.44
CA ALA A 8 -1.72 -3.27 -19.73
C ALA A 8 -0.47 -3.08 -20.60
N TYR A 9 -0.02 -1.84 -20.71
CA TYR A 9 1.23 -1.49 -21.35
C TYR A 9 2.12 -0.75 -20.36
N GLY A 10 3.44 -0.87 -20.52
CA GLY A 10 4.39 -0.09 -19.73
C GLY A 10 4.35 1.39 -20.10
N SER A 11 4.84 2.24 -19.19
CA SER A 11 4.84 3.72 -19.32
C SER A 11 5.57 4.27 -20.57
N GLY A 12 6.45 3.46 -21.18
CA GLY A 12 7.17 3.83 -22.41
C GLY A 12 6.36 3.69 -23.71
N LYS A 13 5.13 3.17 -23.66
CA LYS A 13 4.28 2.99 -24.85
C LYS A 13 3.41 4.23 -25.07
N GLU A 14 3.14 4.55 -26.33
CA GLU A 14 2.26 5.66 -26.70
C GLU A 14 0.84 5.45 -26.14
N ASP A 15 0.15 6.54 -25.80
CA ASP A 15 -1.18 6.51 -25.16
C ASP A 15 -2.27 5.92 -26.07
N ILE A 16 -2.04 5.89 -27.38
CA ILE A 16 -3.01 5.46 -28.39
C ILE A 16 -2.35 4.44 -29.34
N PRO A 17 -1.96 3.25 -28.85
CA PRO A 17 -1.33 2.23 -29.69
C PRO A 17 -2.36 1.59 -30.62
N LEU A 18 -1.88 1.04 -31.74
CA LEU A 18 -2.69 0.19 -32.61
C LEU A 18 -3.12 -1.08 -31.87
N CYS A 19 -4.31 -1.58 -32.20
CA CYS A 19 -4.87 -2.76 -31.58
C CYS A 19 -4.24 -4.03 -32.18
N ASP A 20 -3.54 -4.81 -31.36
CA ASP A 20 -2.90 -6.07 -31.79
C ASP A 20 -3.89 -7.26 -31.90
N VAL A 21 -5.21 -7.01 -31.90
CA VAL A 21 -6.23 -8.07 -31.89
C VAL A 21 -6.56 -8.48 -33.33
N PRO A 22 -6.50 -9.79 -33.67
CA PRO A 22 -6.83 -10.27 -35.01
C PRO A 22 -8.24 -9.83 -35.42
N GLY A 23 -8.35 -9.06 -36.52
CA GLY A 23 -9.62 -8.50 -37.01
C GLY A 23 -9.95 -7.07 -36.56
N PHE A 24 -9.10 -6.44 -35.73
CA PHE A 24 -9.21 -5.03 -35.32
C PHE A 24 -7.89 -4.26 -35.52
N GLU A 25 -7.03 -4.72 -36.42
CA GLU A 25 -5.65 -4.20 -36.63
C GLU A 25 -5.62 -2.71 -37.01
N ASP A 26 -6.66 -2.21 -37.67
CA ASP A 26 -6.80 -0.78 -38.03
C ASP A 26 -7.38 0.09 -36.91
N CYS A 27 -7.84 -0.52 -35.81
CA CYS A 27 -8.44 0.21 -34.70
C CYS A 27 -7.39 0.66 -33.70
N ARG A 28 -7.53 1.89 -33.21
CA ARG A 28 -6.67 2.43 -32.15
C ARG A 28 -7.24 2.13 -30.78
N MET A 29 -6.40 1.70 -29.85
CA MET A 29 -6.79 1.52 -28.45
C MET A 29 -6.99 2.89 -27.78
N LYS A 30 -7.98 2.97 -26.88
CA LYS A 30 -8.21 4.16 -26.06
C LYS A 30 -7.59 3.94 -24.68
N LEU A 31 -6.73 4.84 -24.25
CA LEU A 31 -6.24 4.88 -22.87
C LEU A 31 -7.42 5.04 -21.90
N LEU A 32 -7.54 4.10 -20.95
CA LEU A 32 -8.59 4.15 -19.92
C LEU A 32 -8.10 4.85 -18.66
N ARG A 33 -6.92 4.49 -18.16
CA ARG A 33 -6.36 4.97 -16.88
C ARG A 33 -4.86 4.67 -16.81
N HIS A 34 -4.09 5.57 -16.22
CA HIS A 34 -2.73 5.28 -15.75
C HIS A 34 -2.78 4.71 -14.33
N VAL A 35 -2.00 3.66 -14.06
CA VAL A 35 -1.91 3.03 -12.75
C VAL A 35 -0.44 2.93 -12.40
N SER A 36 -0.10 3.35 -11.18
CA SER A 36 1.22 3.18 -10.60
C SER A 36 1.17 2.12 -9.51
N PHE A 37 2.23 1.32 -9.43
CA PHE A 37 2.40 0.33 -8.38
C PHE A 37 3.55 0.78 -7.49
N VAL A 38 3.29 0.84 -6.19
CA VAL A 38 4.31 1.05 -5.17
C VAL A 38 4.60 -0.31 -4.55
N ASP A 39 5.84 -0.78 -4.70
CA ASP A 39 6.27 -2.05 -4.12
C ASP A 39 6.66 -1.84 -2.65
N CYS A 40 5.93 -2.49 -1.75
CA CYS A 40 6.17 -2.41 -0.31
C CYS A 40 6.91 -3.65 0.18
N PRO A 41 8.06 -3.50 0.84
CA PRO A 41 8.79 -4.63 1.40
C PRO A 41 7.97 -5.33 2.50
N VAL A 42 7.92 -6.66 2.42
CA VAL A 42 7.10 -7.55 3.26
C VAL A 42 7.84 -7.99 4.54
N HIS A 43 9.06 -7.52 4.77
CA HIS A 43 9.90 -7.94 5.90
C HIS A 43 9.71 -7.00 7.11
N ASP A 44 9.65 -7.57 8.31
CA ASP A 44 9.36 -6.89 9.58
C ASP A 44 10.26 -5.65 9.84
N ILE A 45 11.52 -5.72 9.39
CA ILE A 45 12.52 -4.63 9.49
C ILE A 45 12.09 -3.38 8.69
N LEU A 46 11.28 -3.54 7.64
CA LEU A 46 10.91 -2.48 6.70
C LEU A 46 9.44 -2.05 6.83
N MET A 47 8.80 -2.34 7.96
CA MET A 47 7.44 -1.89 8.27
C MET A 47 7.28 -0.36 8.22
N ALA A 48 8.32 0.39 8.55
CA ALA A 48 8.30 1.85 8.40
C ALA A 48 8.13 2.26 6.94
N THR A 49 8.84 1.60 6.02
CA THR A 49 8.72 1.86 4.58
C THR A 49 7.35 1.45 4.05
N MET A 50 6.80 0.33 4.53
CA MET A 50 5.43 -0.09 4.17
C MET A 50 4.40 0.95 4.61
N LEU A 51 4.46 1.42 5.85
CA LEU A 51 3.53 2.42 6.39
C LEU A 51 3.65 3.76 5.63
N ASN A 52 4.87 4.19 5.32
CA ASN A 52 5.09 5.39 4.53
C ASN A 52 4.50 5.26 3.12
N GLY A 53 4.65 4.08 2.48
CA GLY A 53 4.09 3.80 1.17
C GLY A 53 2.56 3.74 1.18
N ALA A 54 1.99 3.09 2.20
CA ALA A 54 0.55 2.94 2.34
C ALA A 54 -0.18 4.26 2.66
N ALA A 55 0.52 5.31 3.08
CA ALA A 55 -0.04 6.66 3.26
C ALA A 55 -0.40 7.33 1.93
N ILE A 56 0.23 6.89 0.84
CA ILE A 56 0.07 7.46 -0.51
C ILE A 56 -0.86 6.58 -1.36
N MET A 57 -1.14 5.34 -0.92
CA MET A 57 -1.92 4.38 -1.67
C MET A 57 -3.42 4.63 -1.56
N ASP A 58 -4.13 4.60 -2.69
CA ASP A 58 -5.60 4.57 -2.72
C ASP A 58 -6.19 3.15 -2.55
N GLY A 59 -5.36 2.13 -2.71
CA GLY A 59 -5.74 0.73 -2.61
C GLY A 59 -4.55 -0.21 -2.55
N ALA A 60 -4.79 -1.44 -2.12
CA ALA A 60 -3.74 -2.44 -1.89
C ALA A 60 -3.99 -3.70 -2.71
N LEU A 61 -2.93 -4.19 -3.36
CA LEU A 61 -2.87 -5.54 -3.91
C LEU A 61 -2.21 -6.45 -2.88
N PHE A 62 -2.98 -7.40 -2.37
CA PHE A 62 -2.53 -8.29 -1.31
C PHE A 62 -2.16 -9.66 -1.88
N LEU A 63 -0.86 -9.96 -1.95
CA LEU A 63 -0.34 -11.21 -2.51
C LEU A 63 -0.27 -12.29 -1.43
N ILE A 64 -0.89 -13.44 -1.70
CA ILE A 64 -0.87 -14.62 -0.84
C ILE A 64 -0.38 -15.81 -1.65
N ALA A 65 0.61 -16.52 -1.12
CA ALA A 65 1.17 -17.69 -1.76
C ALA A 65 0.28 -18.92 -1.54
N ALA A 66 -0.17 -19.54 -2.63
CA ALA A 66 -1.12 -20.67 -2.56
C ALA A 66 -0.52 -21.96 -1.97
N ASN A 67 0.80 -22.05 -1.94
CA ASN A 67 1.54 -23.20 -1.40
C ASN A 67 1.77 -23.09 0.12
N GLU A 68 1.34 -21.99 0.76
CA GLU A 68 1.63 -21.69 2.16
C GLU A 68 0.34 -21.76 3.00
N ILE A 69 0.50 -22.06 4.29
CA ILE A 69 -0.65 -22.22 5.18
C ILE A 69 -1.16 -20.84 5.57
N CYS A 70 -2.40 -20.54 5.20
CA CYS A 70 -3.12 -19.32 5.59
C CYS A 70 -3.87 -19.51 6.92
N PRO A 71 -3.86 -18.53 7.85
CA PRO A 71 -3.19 -17.23 7.79
C PRO A 71 -1.73 -17.29 8.29
N GLN A 72 -0.84 -16.60 7.58
CA GLN A 72 0.53 -16.36 8.07
C GLN A 72 0.59 -15.15 9.00
N PRO A 73 1.53 -15.12 9.97
CA PRO A 73 1.73 -13.95 10.84
C PRO A 73 1.96 -12.65 10.05
N GLN A 74 2.80 -12.69 9.01
CA GLN A 74 3.05 -11.56 8.11
C GLN A 74 1.77 -11.07 7.43
N THR A 75 0.91 -12.00 6.99
CA THR A 75 -0.37 -11.67 6.37
C THR A 75 -1.28 -10.90 7.33
N SER A 76 -1.35 -11.33 8.59
CA SER A 76 -2.16 -10.63 9.60
C SER A 76 -1.59 -9.25 9.97
N GLU A 77 -0.27 -9.10 10.05
CA GLU A 77 0.36 -7.81 10.39
C GLU A 77 0.16 -6.77 9.28
N HIS A 78 0.38 -7.16 8.03
CA HIS A 78 0.15 -6.25 6.90
C HIS A 78 -1.32 -5.86 6.77
N LEU A 79 -2.25 -6.78 7.01
CA LEU A 79 -3.66 -6.48 6.97
C LEU A 79 -4.08 -5.54 8.12
N ALA A 80 -3.51 -5.70 9.31
CA ALA A 80 -3.70 -4.78 10.43
C ALA A 80 -3.13 -3.37 10.11
N ALA A 81 -1.97 -3.29 9.44
CA ALA A 81 -1.42 -2.01 8.98
C ALA A 81 -2.38 -1.33 7.97
N VAL A 82 -2.87 -2.07 6.98
CA VAL A 82 -3.86 -1.59 6.00
C VAL A 82 -5.16 -1.12 6.68
N GLU A 83 -5.58 -1.79 7.75
CA GLU A 83 -6.75 -1.42 8.57
C GLU A 83 -6.55 -0.10 9.31
N ILE A 84 -5.39 0.12 9.91
CA ILE A 84 -5.06 1.39 10.57
C ILE A 84 -5.09 2.55 9.56
N MET A 85 -4.65 2.30 8.33
CA MET A 85 -4.61 3.30 7.26
C MET A 85 -5.96 3.49 6.54
N ARG A 86 -6.96 2.68 6.88
CA ARG A 86 -8.34 2.76 6.36
C ARG A 86 -8.46 2.67 4.84
N LEU A 87 -7.63 1.84 4.21
CA LEU A 87 -7.76 1.56 2.78
C LEU A 87 -9.04 0.76 2.52
N GLN A 88 -9.92 1.30 1.67
CA GLN A 88 -11.20 0.67 1.34
C GLN A 88 -11.10 -0.32 0.17
N HIS A 89 -10.11 -0.11 -0.71
CA HIS A 89 -9.96 -0.88 -1.93
C HIS A 89 -8.84 -1.90 -1.79
N ILE A 90 -9.21 -3.15 -1.52
CA ILE A 90 -8.28 -4.27 -1.39
C ILE A 90 -8.62 -5.33 -2.45
N ILE A 91 -7.62 -5.79 -3.18
CA ILE A 91 -7.73 -6.95 -4.07
C ILE A 91 -6.76 -8.01 -3.56
N ILE A 92 -7.24 -9.25 -3.44
CA ILE A 92 -6.38 -10.36 -3.01
C ILE A 92 -5.95 -11.16 -4.23
N LEU A 93 -4.65 -11.39 -4.33
CA LEU A 93 -4.00 -12.14 -5.40
C LEU A 93 -3.45 -13.44 -4.81
N GLN A 94 -3.98 -14.58 -5.26
CA GLN A 94 -3.48 -15.88 -4.84
C GLN A 94 -2.45 -16.36 -5.86
N ASP A 95 -1.16 -16.25 -5.55
CA ASP A 95 -0.04 -16.57 -6.45
C ASP A 95 0.45 -18.02 -6.26
N LYS A 96 1.31 -18.51 -7.16
CA LYS A 96 1.88 -19.87 -7.13
C LYS A 96 0.84 -21.01 -7.22
N ILE A 97 -0.33 -20.74 -7.81
CA ILE A 97 -1.38 -21.75 -8.05
C ILE A 97 -0.90 -22.94 -8.89
N TYR A 98 0.19 -22.77 -9.64
CA TYR A 98 0.78 -23.82 -10.49
C TYR A 98 1.49 -24.92 -9.68
N LEU A 99 1.84 -24.66 -8.42
CA LEU A 99 2.54 -25.63 -7.55
C LEU A 99 1.59 -26.59 -6.82
N ILE A 100 0.29 -26.29 -6.79
CA ILE A 100 -0.68 -27.00 -5.97
C ILE A 100 -1.75 -27.69 -6.81
N GLN A 101 -2.32 -28.78 -6.28
CA GLN A 101 -3.45 -29.46 -6.91
C GLN A 101 -4.75 -28.68 -6.68
N LYS A 102 -5.70 -28.82 -7.61
CA LYS A 102 -7.01 -28.12 -7.57
C LYS A 102 -7.76 -28.29 -6.24
N VAL A 103 -7.70 -29.48 -5.64
CA VAL A 103 -8.36 -29.76 -4.35
C VAL A 103 -7.72 -28.97 -3.21
N ALA A 104 -6.39 -28.91 -3.16
CA ALA A 104 -5.66 -28.12 -2.18
C ALA A 104 -5.94 -26.62 -2.34
N ALA A 105 -5.96 -26.13 -3.60
CA ALA A 105 -6.30 -24.74 -3.91
C ALA A 105 -7.70 -24.34 -3.44
N MET A 106 -8.68 -25.24 -3.58
CA MET A 106 -10.05 -25.01 -3.11
C MET A 106 -10.13 -24.92 -1.58
N ASN A 107 -9.43 -25.82 -0.87
CA ASN A 107 -9.40 -25.82 0.59
C ASN A 107 -8.75 -24.54 1.14
N GLU A 108 -7.64 -24.11 0.53
CA GLU A 108 -6.96 -22.87 0.90
C GLU A 108 -7.82 -21.64 0.61
N HIS A 109 -8.48 -21.60 -0.55
CA HIS A 109 -9.41 -20.54 -0.90
C HIS A 109 -10.56 -20.42 0.11
N GLU A 110 -11.08 -21.54 0.59
CA GLU A 110 -12.11 -21.55 1.64
C GLU A 110 -11.56 -21.03 2.98
N ALA A 111 -10.34 -21.40 3.35
CA ALA A 111 -9.67 -20.89 4.56
C ALA A 111 -9.45 -19.37 4.47
N LEU A 112 -9.00 -18.89 3.31
CA LEU A 112 -8.83 -17.47 3.03
C LEU A 112 -10.18 -16.73 3.13
N GLN A 113 -11.25 -17.25 2.51
CA GLN A 113 -12.58 -16.64 2.63
C GLN A 113 -13.08 -16.59 4.08
N LYS A 114 -12.79 -17.61 4.90
CA LYS A 114 -13.12 -17.59 6.33
C LYS A 114 -12.34 -16.49 7.07
N PHE A 115 -11.05 -16.32 6.76
CA PHE A 115 -10.22 -15.25 7.32
C PHE A 115 -10.71 -13.85 6.89
N MET A 116 -11.09 -13.68 5.62
CA MET A 116 -11.60 -12.42 5.08
C MET A 116 -12.91 -11.97 5.72
N LYS A 117 -13.79 -12.90 6.12
CA LYS A 117 -15.06 -12.57 6.78
C LYS A 117 -14.88 -11.89 8.14
N VAL A 118 -13.72 -12.05 8.77
CA VAL A 118 -13.41 -11.50 10.10
C VAL A 118 -12.68 -10.15 9.98
N THR A 119 -12.25 -9.77 8.78
CA THR A 119 -11.36 -8.63 8.55
C THR A 119 -12.01 -7.58 7.63
N ILE A 120 -11.37 -6.41 7.52
CA ILE A 120 -11.81 -5.33 6.62
C ILE A 120 -11.84 -5.72 5.13
N ALA A 121 -11.17 -6.81 4.75
CA ALA A 121 -11.19 -7.36 3.40
C ALA A 121 -12.48 -8.14 3.07
N GLN A 122 -13.54 -7.97 3.87
CA GLN A 122 -14.83 -8.62 3.66
C GLN A 122 -15.42 -8.21 2.30
N GLY A 123 -15.54 -9.17 1.39
CA GLY A 123 -16.05 -8.93 0.03
C GLY A 123 -14.98 -8.49 -0.98
N ALA A 124 -13.70 -8.44 -0.59
CA ALA A 124 -12.62 -8.21 -1.53
C ALA A 124 -12.57 -9.36 -2.58
N PRO A 125 -12.34 -9.03 -3.87
CA PRO A 125 -12.22 -10.02 -4.92
C PRO A 125 -10.89 -10.79 -4.77
N VAL A 126 -10.97 -12.12 -4.81
CA VAL A 126 -9.80 -13.02 -4.81
C VAL A 126 -9.53 -13.48 -6.23
N VAL A 127 -8.35 -13.18 -6.77
CA VAL A 127 -7.94 -13.56 -8.12
C VAL A 127 -6.77 -14.54 -8.05
N PRO A 128 -6.95 -15.81 -8.47
CA PRO A 128 -5.87 -16.76 -8.57
C PRO A 128 -4.98 -16.43 -9.77
N ILE A 129 -3.70 -16.18 -9.55
CA ILE A 129 -2.74 -15.81 -10.59
C ILE A 129 -1.51 -16.72 -10.55
N SER A 130 -0.76 -16.71 -11.63
CA SER A 130 0.61 -17.21 -11.64
C SER A 130 1.51 -16.12 -12.19
N ALA A 131 2.20 -15.41 -11.30
CA ALA A 131 3.09 -14.31 -11.68
C ALA A 131 4.23 -14.81 -12.57
N GLN A 132 4.78 -15.99 -12.26
CA GLN A 132 5.91 -16.59 -13.00
C GLN A 132 5.53 -17.03 -14.41
N LEU A 133 4.36 -17.66 -14.58
CA LEU A 133 3.86 -18.09 -15.89
C LEU A 133 3.05 -17.01 -16.60
N LYS A 134 2.91 -15.83 -15.98
CA LYS A 134 2.07 -14.71 -16.43
C LYS A 134 0.63 -15.13 -16.77
N TYR A 135 0.10 -16.09 -16.02
CA TYR A 135 -1.23 -16.64 -16.25
C TYR A 135 -2.28 -15.89 -15.43
N ASN A 136 -3.43 -15.62 -16.04
CA ASN A 136 -4.58 -14.92 -15.44
C ASN A 136 -4.32 -13.48 -14.94
N ILE A 137 -3.29 -12.80 -15.47
CA ILE A 137 -3.04 -11.37 -15.19
C ILE A 137 -4.21 -10.52 -15.70
N ASP A 138 -4.83 -10.90 -16.82
CA ASP A 138 -6.01 -10.20 -17.38
C ASP A 138 -7.19 -10.18 -16.40
N GLY A 139 -7.30 -11.19 -15.54
CA GLY A 139 -8.30 -11.24 -14.46
C GLY A 139 -8.13 -10.10 -13.46
N VAL A 140 -6.88 -9.77 -13.12
CA VAL A 140 -6.56 -8.66 -12.20
C VAL A 140 -6.94 -7.33 -12.82
N LEU A 141 -6.65 -7.13 -14.12
CA LEU A 141 -6.98 -5.90 -14.83
C LEU A 141 -8.50 -5.64 -14.85
N ARG A 142 -9.31 -6.68 -15.07
CA ARG A 142 -10.78 -6.58 -15.06
C ARG A 142 -11.34 -6.22 -13.69
N VAL A 143 -10.70 -6.69 -12.62
CA VAL A 143 -11.09 -6.37 -11.25
C VAL A 143 -10.70 -4.93 -10.90
N ASN A 144 -9.49 -4.51 -11.27
CA ASN A 144 -9.00 -3.16 -11.01
C ASN A 144 -9.87 -2.07 -11.66
N GLN A 145 -10.47 -2.35 -12.83
CA GLN A 145 -11.38 -1.43 -13.50
C GLN A 145 -12.67 -1.13 -12.74
N ARG A 146 -13.08 -2.01 -11.81
CA ARG A 146 -14.29 -1.82 -11.00
C ARG A 146 -14.07 -0.92 -9.79
N ILE A 147 -12.81 -0.60 -9.49
CA ILE A 147 -12.47 0.31 -8.40
C ILE A 147 -12.68 1.75 -8.91
N GLU A 148 -13.75 2.37 -8.42
CA GLU A 148 -13.96 3.81 -8.50
C GLU A 148 -12.94 4.47 -7.57
N VAL A 149 -11.94 5.13 -8.14
CA VAL A 149 -10.98 5.90 -7.37
C VAL A 149 -11.70 7.15 -6.87
N CYS A 150 -11.61 7.42 -5.57
CA CYS A 150 -12.09 8.66 -4.99
C CYS A 150 -11.55 9.85 -5.81
N PRO A 151 -12.38 10.80 -6.27
CA PRO A 151 -11.91 11.95 -7.05
C PRO A 151 -11.12 12.98 -6.22
N GLY A 152 -10.65 12.61 -5.03
CA GLY A 152 -9.79 13.43 -4.19
C GLY A 152 -8.33 13.13 -4.51
N ILE A 153 -7.66 14.08 -5.16
CA ILE A 153 -6.30 14.03 -5.72
C ILE A 153 -6.27 13.45 -7.14
N VAL A 154 -6.54 14.35 -8.10
CA VAL A 154 -6.11 14.17 -9.49
C VAL A 154 -4.59 14.24 -9.52
N MET A 155 -3.91 13.09 -9.43
CA MET A 155 -2.51 12.98 -9.82
C MET A 155 -2.44 13.03 -11.34
N LYS A 156 -2.09 14.20 -11.87
CA LYS A 156 -1.87 14.43 -13.30
C LYS A 156 -0.47 13.95 -13.66
N ASP A 157 -0.39 12.93 -14.53
CA ASP A 157 0.80 12.40 -15.20
C ASP A 157 1.86 11.71 -14.31
N GLU A 158 1.69 10.40 -14.08
CA GLU A 158 2.69 9.55 -13.40
C GLU A 158 3.57 8.78 -14.39
N ARG A 159 4.60 9.47 -14.90
CA ARG A 159 5.95 8.89 -14.98
C ARG A 159 6.57 9.05 -13.58
N LEU A 160 7.78 8.52 -13.33
CA LEU A 160 8.63 9.05 -12.25
C LEU A 160 8.45 10.57 -12.23
N ILE A 161 7.81 11.11 -11.18
CA ILE A 161 7.43 12.51 -11.17
C ILE A 161 8.74 13.28 -11.05
N GLY A 162 9.30 13.67 -12.19
CA GLY A 162 10.14 14.83 -12.28
C GLY A 162 9.25 16.02 -12.02
N VAL A 163 8.95 16.30 -10.75
CA VAL A 163 8.39 17.61 -10.39
C VAL A 163 9.49 18.56 -10.82
N GLY A 164 9.24 19.30 -11.91
CA GLY A 164 10.08 20.41 -12.35
C GLY A 164 10.01 21.51 -11.31
N THR A 165 10.58 21.25 -10.15
CA THR A 165 10.81 22.22 -9.11
C THR A 165 12.00 23.06 -9.54
N THR A 166 12.01 24.34 -9.18
CA THR A 166 13.22 25.17 -9.24
C THR A 166 14.27 24.74 -8.21
N MET A 167 14.10 23.57 -7.60
CA MET A 167 14.99 23.01 -6.59
C MET A 167 16.23 22.45 -7.24
N ASP A 168 17.37 22.73 -6.63
CA ASP A 168 18.65 22.18 -7.07
C ASP A 168 18.63 20.64 -6.93
N PRO A 169 18.87 19.87 -8.00
CA PRO A 169 18.89 18.41 -7.96
C PRO A 169 20.01 17.84 -7.07
N THR A 170 20.93 18.65 -6.55
CA THR A 170 21.85 18.22 -5.49
C THR A 170 21.14 17.99 -4.15
N LEU A 171 20.01 18.66 -3.90
CA LEU A 171 19.22 18.52 -2.67
C LEU A 171 18.43 17.21 -2.62
N THR A 172 18.10 16.63 -3.78
CA THR A 172 17.44 15.32 -3.88
C THR A 172 18.43 14.14 -3.88
N ARG A 173 19.75 14.39 -3.92
CA ARG A 173 20.76 13.32 -3.91
C ARG A 173 20.83 12.64 -2.54
N ALA A 174 21.04 11.32 -2.58
CA ALA A 174 21.19 10.46 -1.40
C ALA A 174 19.97 10.49 -0.46
N ASP A 175 18.76 10.48 -1.02
CA ASP A 175 17.51 10.28 -0.29
C ASP A 175 17.21 11.33 0.80
N ARG A 176 17.86 12.50 0.73
CA ARG A 176 17.74 13.56 1.74
C ARG A 176 16.34 14.17 1.86
N LEU A 177 15.52 14.04 0.82
CA LEU A 177 14.14 14.55 0.79
C LEU A 177 13.10 13.44 0.92
N VAL A 178 13.52 12.20 1.20
CA VAL A 178 12.56 11.12 1.46
C VAL A 178 11.71 11.52 2.67
N SER A 179 10.40 11.38 2.49
CA SER A 179 9.39 11.67 3.50
C SER A 179 9.25 13.12 3.94
N GLN A 180 9.82 14.08 3.21
CA GLN A 180 9.59 15.50 3.45
C GLN A 180 8.32 15.96 2.73
N VAL A 181 7.60 16.91 3.34
CA VAL A 181 6.44 17.56 2.74
C VAL A 181 6.92 18.79 1.98
N LEU A 182 6.62 18.85 0.67
CA LEU A 182 6.91 20.01 -0.17
C LEU A 182 5.59 20.69 -0.54
N GLY A 183 5.55 22.02 -0.48
CA GLY A 183 4.35 22.82 -0.75
C GLY A 183 4.71 24.24 -1.17
N GLU A 184 3.71 25.00 -1.60
CA GLU A 184 3.90 26.42 -1.93
C GLU A 184 4.25 27.23 -0.66
N VAL A 185 4.93 28.37 -0.85
CA VAL A 185 5.31 29.25 0.25
C VAL A 185 4.03 29.77 0.93
N GLY A 186 3.85 29.40 2.20
CA GLY A 186 2.67 29.76 2.99
C GLY A 186 1.53 28.74 2.98
N SER A 187 1.65 27.64 2.22
CA SER A 187 0.68 26.52 2.23
C SER A 187 1.19 25.30 3.00
N LEU A 188 2.35 25.40 3.65
CA LEU A 188 2.96 24.29 4.39
C LEU A 188 2.31 24.12 5.76
N PRO A 189 2.06 22.87 6.20
CA PRO A 189 1.55 22.60 7.53
C PRO A 189 2.54 22.98 8.63
N ASP A 190 2.03 23.13 9.85
CA ASP A 190 2.83 23.46 11.02
C ASP A 190 3.86 22.36 11.32
N VAL A 191 5.03 22.81 11.77
CA VAL A 191 6.18 21.96 12.09
C VAL A 191 6.27 21.77 13.61
N PHE A 192 6.21 20.53 14.06
CA PHE A 192 6.24 20.16 15.47
C PHE A 192 7.52 19.37 15.81
N ILE A 193 8.07 19.65 16.99
CA ILE A 193 9.20 18.91 17.60
C ILE A 193 8.75 18.07 18.80
N GLU A 194 7.56 18.35 19.33
CA GLU A 194 6.91 17.61 20.40
C GLU A 194 5.51 17.24 19.93
N LEU A 195 5.11 16.00 20.19
CA LEU A 195 3.80 15.46 19.84
C LEU A 195 3.14 14.84 21.06
N GLU A 196 1.84 15.02 21.16
CA GLU A 196 1.01 14.30 22.10
C GLU A 196 0.17 13.28 21.33
N VAL A 197 0.43 12.00 21.56
CA VAL A 197 -0.29 10.91 20.92
C VAL A 197 -1.20 10.22 21.93
N THR A 198 -2.43 9.94 21.52
CA THR A 198 -3.33 9.07 22.26
C THR A 198 -3.03 7.62 21.91
N GLY A 199 -2.72 6.81 22.91
CA GLY A 199 -2.41 5.41 22.80
C GLY A 199 -3.65 4.59 22.45
N VAL A 200 -4.00 4.55 21.17
CA VAL A 200 -4.94 3.55 20.65
C VAL A 200 -4.19 2.23 20.64
N ARG A 201 -4.49 1.36 21.60
CA ARG A 201 -4.00 -0.03 21.61
C ARG A 201 -4.48 -0.69 20.32
N THR A 202 -3.57 -1.01 19.41
CA THR A 202 -3.91 -1.86 18.27
C THR A 202 -4.37 -3.22 18.81
N SER A 203 -5.51 -3.66 18.31
CA SER A 203 -6.28 -4.83 18.70
C SER A 203 -5.43 -6.03 19.13
N GLU A 204 -5.85 -6.66 20.22
CA GLU A 204 -5.36 -7.94 20.71
C GLU A 204 -5.53 -9.03 19.64
N THR A 205 -4.52 -9.23 18.79
CA THR A 205 -4.36 -10.50 18.06
C THR A 205 -3.81 -11.51 19.06
N GLU A 206 -4.61 -12.54 19.38
CA GLU A 206 -4.47 -13.48 20.51
C GLU A 206 -3.12 -14.25 20.64
N ARG A 207 -2.08 -13.96 19.86
CA ARG A 207 -0.76 -14.62 20.00
C ARG A 207 0.47 -13.72 19.82
N ALA A 208 0.32 -12.40 19.71
CA ALA A 208 1.46 -11.50 19.82
C ALA A 208 1.67 -11.13 21.29
N SER A 209 2.88 -11.36 21.79
CA SER A 209 3.39 -11.01 23.12
C SER A 209 2.77 -9.73 23.70
N ARG A 210 2.26 -9.81 24.94
CA ARG A 210 1.75 -8.69 25.74
C ARG A 210 2.58 -7.42 25.48
N VAL A 211 2.01 -6.45 24.76
CA VAL A 211 2.66 -5.17 24.51
C VAL A 211 2.91 -4.49 25.86
N SER A 212 4.19 -4.22 26.17
CA SER A 212 4.57 -3.53 27.40
C SER A 212 4.09 -2.08 27.36
N LYS A 213 3.70 -1.53 28.51
CA LYS A 213 3.36 -0.11 28.64
C LYS A 213 4.58 0.75 28.30
N LEU A 214 4.35 1.86 27.61
CA LEU A 214 5.36 2.86 27.25
C LEU A 214 6.12 3.34 28.51
N ALA A 215 7.45 3.29 28.46
CA ALA A 215 8.30 3.75 29.55
C ALA A 215 8.85 5.16 29.28
N LYS A 216 9.02 5.95 30.35
CA LYS A 216 9.66 7.26 30.23
C LYS A 216 11.12 7.10 29.79
N ALA A 217 11.57 8.00 28.92
CA ALA A 217 12.90 7.99 28.29
C ALA A 217 13.18 6.82 27.33
N GLU A 218 12.16 6.04 26.97
CA GLU A 218 12.25 5.05 25.90
C GLU A 218 12.36 5.72 24.54
N ILE A 219 13.12 5.12 23.63
CA ILE A 219 13.27 5.57 22.25
C ILE A 219 12.38 4.72 21.36
N LEU A 220 11.47 5.36 20.63
CA LEU A 220 10.47 4.71 19.79
C LEU A 220 10.55 5.28 18.39
N MET A 221 10.34 4.44 17.39
CA MET A 221 10.14 4.89 16.01
C MET A 221 8.68 5.29 15.83
N VAL A 222 8.44 6.50 15.34
CA VAL A 222 7.11 7.06 15.10
C VAL A 222 6.97 7.37 13.62
N ASN A 223 5.88 6.90 13.02
CA ASN A 223 5.51 7.23 11.65
C ASN A 223 4.36 8.23 11.66
N ILE A 224 4.57 9.37 11.01
CA ILE A 224 3.63 10.49 10.90
C ILE A 224 3.40 10.73 9.41
N GLY A 225 2.24 10.31 8.90
CA GLY A 225 1.98 10.30 7.46
C GLY A 225 3.03 9.46 6.73
N SER A 226 3.83 10.10 5.87
CA SER A 226 4.94 9.48 5.16
C SER A 226 6.29 9.55 5.88
N MET A 227 6.38 10.23 7.03
CA MET A 227 7.63 10.50 7.74
C MET A 227 7.87 9.53 8.90
N SER A 228 9.00 8.83 8.85
CA SER A 228 9.49 7.97 9.93
C SER A 228 10.62 8.66 10.69
N THR A 229 10.46 8.86 12.00
CA THR A 229 11.50 9.46 12.84
C THR A 229 11.60 8.79 14.21
N GLY A 230 12.79 8.88 14.81
CA GLY A 230 12.99 8.51 16.20
C GLY A 230 12.32 9.51 17.14
N SER A 231 11.77 9.02 18.25
CA SER A 231 11.18 9.85 19.28
C SER A 231 11.58 9.34 20.66
N ARG A 232 11.63 10.24 21.64
CA ARG A 232 11.85 9.92 23.04
C ARG A 232 10.58 10.19 23.83
N VAL A 233 10.17 9.24 24.68
CA VAL A 233 9.02 9.42 25.55
C VAL A 233 9.37 10.36 26.71
N VAL A 234 8.78 11.56 26.74
CA VAL A 234 9.01 12.57 27.78
C VAL A 234 8.12 12.35 28.99
N ALA A 235 6.84 12.06 28.75
CA ALA A 235 5.85 11.81 29.78
C ALA A 235 4.77 10.86 29.27
N VAL A 236 4.24 10.02 30.16
CA VAL A 236 3.08 9.16 29.90
C VAL A 236 2.06 9.44 30.99
N LYS A 237 0.85 9.81 30.59
CA LYS A 237 -0.27 10.12 31.49
C LYS A 237 -1.52 9.42 30.97
N ASN A 238 -1.96 8.37 31.68
CA ASN A 238 -3.07 7.51 31.25
C ASN A 238 -2.84 7.00 29.81
N ASP A 239 -3.71 7.38 28.87
CA ASP A 239 -3.64 7.02 27.46
C ASP A 239 -2.99 8.11 26.59
N LEU A 240 -2.41 9.15 27.18
CA LEU A 240 -1.65 10.19 26.47
C LEU A 240 -0.15 10.00 26.68
N ALA A 241 0.62 9.99 25.60
CA ALA A 241 2.07 10.00 25.63
C ALA A 241 2.60 11.26 24.95
N LYS A 242 3.47 11.98 25.66
CA LYS A 242 4.21 13.12 25.12
C LYS A 242 5.56 12.63 24.60
N LEU A 243 5.76 12.80 23.30
CA LEU A 243 6.92 12.34 22.55
C LEU A 243 7.72 13.55 22.08
N GLN A 244 9.04 13.50 22.24
CA GLN A 244 9.97 14.47 21.67
C GLN A 244 10.65 13.83 20.46
N LEU A 245 10.51 14.43 19.29
CA LEU A 245 11.08 13.91 18.06
C LEU A 245 12.58 14.23 17.97
N THR A 246 13.36 13.35 17.35
CA THR A 246 14.76 13.65 17.03
C THR A 246 14.90 14.53 15.78
N SER A 247 13.92 14.48 14.88
CA SER A 247 13.80 15.39 13.74
C SER A 247 12.43 16.07 13.75
N SER A 248 12.37 17.33 13.34
CA SER A 248 11.10 18.06 13.22
C SER A 248 10.16 17.37 12.24
N GLY A 249 8.89 17.22 12.61
CA GLY A 249 7.85 16.61 11.80
C GLY A 249 6.79 17.60 11.37
N CYS A 250 6.24 17.41 10.17
CA CYS A 250 5.08 18.15 9.69
C CYS A 250 3.83 17.29 9.88
N THR A 251 2.73 17.89 10.33
CA THR A 251 1.43 17.21 10.44
C THR A 251 0.39 17.93 9.58
N SER A 252 -0.16 17.27 8.57
CA SER A 252 -1.29 17.78 7.77
C SER A 252 -2.63 17.43 8.42
#